data_AF-A0A1M5VN57-F1
#
_entry.id   AF-A0A1M5VN57-F1
#
_cell.length_a   1.000
_cell.length_b   1.000
_cell.length_c   1.000
_cell.angle_alpha   90.00
_cell.angle_beta   90.00
_cell.angle_gamma   90.00
#
_symmetry.space_group_name_H-M   'P 1'
#
loop_
_entity.id
_entity.type
_entity.pdbx_description
1 polymer ?
#
loop_
_entity_poly.entity_id
_entity_poly.type
_entity_poly.pdbx_seq_one_letter_code
_entity_poly.pdbx_strand_id
1 'polypeptide(L)'
;MKKNKKYYVIVLLGVLLTVFINKNVDAVSGNQGYAVYRDGAFGGLFWHAAIMNNPYSTSVDAVVHHSGKGYVQRDSWTKFIDGNSFKGTYRPKSTPSSADRDLFVAMGRKLADDQISYNAAYEVYYNTSTSGSWVNTNEITSMRCDGVVEYIYEWYGYRVYGSDTYWDVTKVSFWGRDHHSGTAVTPEKQASYLTKVP
;
A
#
# COMPACT_ATOMS: atom_id res chain seq x y z
N MET A 1 -2.87 -59.75 -22.23
CA MET A 1 -1.86 -58.73 -21.88
C MET A 1 -2.07 -57.32 -22.49
N LYS A 2 -3.13 -57.01 -23.26
CA LYS A 2 -3.32 -55.66 -23.87
C LYS A 2 -4.03 -54.61 -22.98
N LYS A 3 -4.65 -54.99 -21.85
CA LYS A 3 -5.41 -54.06 -20.98
C LYS A 3 -4.54 -53.19 -20.06
N ASN A 4 -3.28 -53.56 -19.82
CA ASN A 4 -2.43 -52.86 -18.84
C ASN A 4 -1.78 -51.59 -19.40
N LYS A 5 -1.64 -51.45 -20.73
CA LYS A 5 -0.99 -50.28 -21.37
C LYS A 5 -1.78 -48.97 -21.20
N LYS A 6 -3.12 -49.04 -21.07
CA LYS A 6 -3.98 -47.84 -20.93
C LYS A 6 -3.82 -47.17 -19.56
N TYR A 7 -3.57 -47.95 -18.50
CA TYR A 7 -3.37 -47.41 -17.15
C TYR A 7 -2.05 -46.66 -17.01
N TYR A 8 -0.97 -47.15 -17.65
CA TYR A 8 0.31 -46.44 -17.66
C TYR A 8 0.23 -45.08 -18.36
N VAL A 9 -0.53 -44.96 -19.45
CA VAL A 9 -0.70 -43.67 -20.16
C VAL A 9 -1.48 -42.66 -19.31
N ILE A 10 -2.51 -43.10 -18.59
CA ILE A 10 -3.30 -42.23 -17.70
C ILE A 10 -2.45 -41.76 -16.51
N VAL A 11 -1.66 -42.64 -15.90
CA VAL A 11 -0.75 -42.27 -14.79
C VAL A 11 0.35 -41.33 -15.30
N LEU A 12 0.93 -41.58 -16.47
CA LEU A 12 1.96 -40.72 -17.06
C LEU A 12 1.41 -39.32 -17.40
N LEU A 13 0.19 -39.23 -17.94
CA LEU A 13 -0.49 -37.96 -18.21
C LEU A 13 -0.83 -37.22 -16.90
N GLY A 14 -1.24 -37.93 -15.86
CA GLY A 14 -1.48 -37.35 -14.53
C GLY A 14 -0.21 -36.74 -13.92
N VAL A 15 0.92 -37.46 -13.99
CA VAL A 15 2.21 -36.94 -13.51
C VAL A 15 2.69 -35.76 -14.34
N LEU A 16 2.58 -35.82 -15.68
CA LEU A 16 2.93 -34.72 -16.56
C LEU A 16 2.09 -33.45 -16.29
N LEU A 17 0.79 -33.58 -16.00
CA LEU A 17 -0.06 -32.44 -15.64
C LEU A 17 0.39 -31.77 -14.33
N THR A 18 0.88 -32.52 -13.34
CA THR A 18 1.33 -31.94 -12.06
C THR A 18 2.61 -31.12 -12.15
N VAL A 19 3.46 -31.38 -13.15
CA VAL A 19 4.74 -30.65 -13.33
C VAL A 19 4.50 -29.21 -13.83
N PHE A 20 3.38 -28.95 -14.52
CA PHE A 20 3.05 -27.62 -15.07
C PHE A 20 2.28 -26.71 -14.09
N ILE A 21 2.01 -27.15 -12.86
CA ILE A 21 1.33 -26.32 -11.83
C ILE A 21 2.30 -25.71 -10.82
N ASN A 22 3.61 -25.79 -11.07
CA ASN A 22 4.60 -24.99 -10.35
C ASN A 22 4.57 -23.55 -10.87
N LYS A 23 3.48 -22.82 -10.60
CA LYS A 23 3.58 -21.36 -10.58
C LYS A 23 4.43 -21.04 -9.36
N ASN A 24 5.66 -20.60 -9.58
CA ASN A 24 6.40 -19.86 -8.57
C ASN A 24 5.52 -18.68 -8.20
N VAL A 25 4.84 -18.77 -7.05
CA VAL A 25 4.26 -17.60 -6.42
C VAL A 25 5.46 -16.89 -5.84
N ASP A 26 5.94 -15.86 -6.53
CA ASP A 26 7.02 -15.02 -6.03
C ASP A 26 6.52 -14.34 -4.76
N ALA A 27 6.88 -14.90 -3.62
CA ALA A 27 6.57 -14.30 -2.33
C ALA A 27 7.28 -12.95 -2.23
N VAL A 28 6.58 -11.95 -1.66
CA VAL A 28 7.19 -10.63 -1.42
C VAL A 28 8.52 -10.76 -0.70
N SER A 29 9.57 -10.24 -1.33
CA SER A 29 10.93 -10.17 -0.78
C SER A 29 11.30 -8.73 -0.42
N GLY A 30 12.35 -8.56 0.38
CA GLY A 30 12.84 -7.24 0.78
C GLY A 30 11.79 -6.40 1.50
N ASN A 31 11.65 -5.13 1.11
CA ASN A 31 10.79 -4.14 1.78
C ASN A 31 9.45 -3.88 1.08
N GLN A 32 9.12 -4.58 0.00
CA GLN A 32 7.90 -4.36 -0.77
C GLN A 32 6.63 -4.46 0.12
N GLY A 33 5.66 -3.56 -0.07
CA GLY A 33 4.46 -3.44 0.78
C GLY A 33 4.69 -2.76 2.13
N TYR A 34 5.92 -2.42 2.51
CA TYR A 34 6.19 -1.62 3.71
C TYR A 34 6.21 -0.13 3.41
N ALA A 35 5.81 0.64 4.43
CA ALA A 35 5.85 2.09 4.40
C ALA A 35 7.28 2.56 4.56
N VAL A 36 7.66 3.61 3.84
CA VAL A 36 8.96 4.25 3.92
C VAL A 36 8.76 5.74 4.12
N TYR A 37 9.58 6.31 4.99
CA TYR A 37 9.47 7.72 5.37
C TYR A 37 10.80 8.44 5.16
N ARG A 38 10.71 9.72 4.84
CA ARG A 38 11.83 10.67 4.84
C ARG A 38 11.38 12.00 5.45
N ASP A 39 12.28 12.93 5.73
CA ASP A 39 11.88 14.32 6.03
C ASP A 39 11.60 15.14 4.75
N GLY A 40 11.27 16.42 4.91
CA GLY A 40 11.26 17.38 3.80
C GLY A 40 9.91 17.65 3.14
N ALA A 41 8.79 17.08 3.62
CA ALA A 41 7.47 17.41 3.08
C ALA A 41 7.05 18.83 3.50
N PHE A 42 6.19 19.47 2.69
CA PHE A 42 5.66 20.81 2.95
C PHE A 42 6.73 21.87 3.29
N GLY A 43 7.84 21.89 2.53
CA GLY A 43 8.93 22.84 2.77
C GLY A 43 9.76 22.53 4.03
N GLY A 44 9.78 21.27 4.47
CA GLY A 44 10.59 20.81 5.61
C GLY A 44 9.85 20.72 6.93
N LEU A 45 8.56 21.05 6.97
CA LEU A 45 7.76 21.06 8.20
C LEU A 45 7.32 19.65 8.64
N PHE A 46 7.23 18.70 7.72
CA PHE A 46 6.75 17.35 8.01
C PHE A 46 7.57 16.28 7.30
N TRP A 47 7.38 15.03 7.70
CA TRP A 47 7.91 13.87 6.98
C TRP A 47 7.10 13.62 5.70
N HIS A 48 7.66 12.86 4.76
CA HIS A 48 6.98 12.38 3.55
C HIS A 48 6.85 10.86 3.61
N ALA A 49 5.70 10.33 3.21
CA ALA A 49 5.41 8.89 3.24
C ALA A 49 5.29 8.30 1.83
N ALA A 50 5.58 7.01 1.72
CA ALA A 50 5.35 6.18 0.54
C ALA A 50 5.20 4.71 0.91
N ILE A 51 4.68 3.89 0.00
CA ILE A 51 4.76 2.42 0.07
C ILE A 51 5.84 1.92 -0.89
N MET A 52 6.67 0.98 -0.45
CA MET A 52 7.59 0.27 -1.33
C MET A 52 6.81 -0.58 -2.33
N ASN A 53 6.92 -0.23 -3.62
CA ASN A 53 6.31 -0.93 -4.73
C ASN A 53 7.14 -2.14 -5.20
N ASN A 54 8.45 -2.08 -4.95
CA ASN A 54 9.40 -3.15 -5.26
C ASN A 54 10.28 -3.49 -4.05
N PRO A 55 10.97 -4.63 -4.04
CA PRO A 55 11.73 -5.09 -2.88
C PRO A 55 12.86 -4.16 -2.41
N TYR A 56 13.44 -3.38 -3.33
CA TYR A 56 14.67 -2.62 -3.12
C TYR A 56 14.56 -1.17 -3.59
N SER A 57 15.31 -0.28 -2.94
CA SER A 57 15.42 1.13 -3.33
C SER A 57 16.08 1.34 -4.70
N THR A 58 16.80 0.34 -5.22
CA THR A 58 17.45 0.42 -6.53
C THR A 58 16.52 0.07 -7.70
N SER A 59 15.27 -0.32 -7.43
CA SER A 59 14.28 -0.61 -8.47
C SER A 59 13.83 0.66 -9.20
N VAL A 60 13.47 0.54 -10.48
CA VAL A 60 13.06 1.67 -11.35
C VAL A 60 11.86 2.42 -10.77
N ASP A 61 10.82 1.66 -10.35
CA ASP A 61 9.63 2.18 -9.70
C ASP A 61 9.61 1.73 -8.24
N ALA A 62 10.62 2.12 -7.46
CA ALA A 62 10.83 1.63 -6.10
C ALA A 62 9.63 1.86 -5.17
N VAL A 63 8.94 3.00 -5.30
CA VAL A 63 7.85 3.39 -4.39
C VAL A 63 6.58 3.81 -5.12
N VAL A 64 5.46 3.76 -4.41
CA VAL A 64 4.21 4.45 -4.75
C VAL A 64 3.97 5.53 -3.70
N HIS A 65 3.72 6.76 -4.13
CA HIS A 65 3.39 7.85 -3.23
C HIS A 65 2.64 8.99 -3.93
N HIS A 66 2.10 9.90 -3.14
CA HIS A 66 1.69 11.20 -3.63
C HIS A 66 2.86 12.20 -3.40
N SER A 67 3.41 12.81 -4.45
CA SER A 67 4.59 13.72 -4.34
C SER A 67 4.25 15.12 -3.79
N GLY A 68 2.96 15.43 -3.73
CA GLY A 68 2.43 16.76 -3.40
C GLY A 68 2.05 17.59 -4.62
N LYS A 69 2.29 17.05 -5.82
CA LYS A 69 1.89 17.64 -7.11
C LYS A 69 1.34 16.54 -8.02
N GLY A 70 0.36 16.89 -8.86
CA GLY A 70 -0.25 15.93 -9.77
C GLY A 70 -1.06 14.87 -9.03
N TYR A 71 -0.66 13.61 -9.20
CA TYR A 71 -1.40 12.44 -8.75
C TYR A 71 -0.52 11.50 -7.93
N VAL A 72 -1.15 10.51 -7.28
CA VAL A 72 -0.44 9.31 -6.81
C VAL A 72 0.31 8.71 -7.99
N GLN A 73 1.58 8.36 -7.77
CA GLN A 73 2.44 7.86 -8.83
C GLN A 73 3.44 6.83 -8.31
N ARG A 74 3.91 6.01 -9.25
CA ARG A 74 5.08 5.15 -9.08
C ARG A 74 6.33 6.00 -9.37
N ASP A 75 7.31 5.95 -8.48
CA ASP A 75 8.55 6.73 -8.63
C ASP A 75 9.79 5.95 -8.19
N SER A 76 10.94 6.40 -8.69
CA SER A 76 12.24 5.88 -8.26
C SER A 76 12.58 6.35 -6.85
N TRP A 77 13.47 5.60 -6.19
CA TRP A 77 13.92 5.98 -4.84
C TRP A 77 14.59 7.35 -4.79
N THR A 78 15.39 7.69 -5.80
CA THR A 78 16.06 9.00 -5.87
C THR A 78 15.06 10.14 -5.90
N LYS A 79 13.97 10.00 -6.67
CA LYS A 79 12.89 10.99 -6.71
C LYS A 79 12.08 11.02 -5.42
N PHE A 80 11.86 9.86 -4.80
CA PHE A 80 11.25 9.80 -3.48
C PHE A 80 12.09 10.56 -2.47
N ILE A 81 13.39 10.25 -2.34
CA ILE A 81 14.29 10.86 -1.38
C ILE A 81 14.48 12.36 -1.62
N ASP A 82 14.70 12.76 -2.88
CA ASP A 82 14.78 14.18 -3.28
C ASP A 82 15.75 15.02 -2.41
N GLY A 83 16.93 14.45 -2.12
CA GLY A 83 17.96 15.09 -1.27
C GLY A 83 17.67 15.12 0.24
N ASN A 84 16.57 14.53 0.70
CA ASN A 84 16.16 14.51 2.11
C ASN A 84 16.72 13.28 2.85
N SER A 85 16.57 13.25 4.17
CA SER A 85 17.04 12.16 5.02
C SER A 85 15.98 11.06 5.18
N PHE A 86 16.37 9.83 4.89
CA PHE A 86 15.55 8.65 5.15
C PHE A 86 15.32 8.44 6.65
N LYS A 87 14.07 8.16 7.05
CA LYS A 87 13.66 7.99 8.46
C LYS A 87 13.39 6.53 8.84
N GLY A 88 13.19 5.66 7.85
CA GLY A 88 13.09 4.22 8.05
C GLY A 88 11.99 3.56 7.23
N THR A 89 12.00 2.24 7.29
CA THR A 89 10.96 1.35 6.77
C THR A 89 10.08 0.89 7.93
N TYR A 90 8.77 0.85 7.73
CA TYR A 90 7.79 0.56 8.76
C TYR A 90 6.71 -0.37 8.22
N ARG A 91 6.20 -1.24 9.10
CA ARG A 91 5.10 -2.16 8.84
C ARG A 91 3.98 -1.94 9.86
N PRO A 92 2.74 -2.39 9.58
CA PRO A 92 1.70 -2.42 10.59
C PRO A 92 2.13 -3.17 11.86
N LYS A 93 1.55 -2.81 13.02
CA LYS A 93 1.84 -3.47 14.31
C LYS A 93 1.54 -4.96 14.27
N SER A 94 0.41 -5.33 13.68
CA SER A 94 0.13 -6.71 13.31
C SER A 94 1.00 -7.09 12.11
N THR A 95 1.80 -8.14 12.24
CA THR A 95 2.71 -8.58 11.18
C THR A 95 1.91 -9.01 9.94
N PRO A 96 2.04 -8.31 8.79
CA PRO A 96 1.41 -8.76 7.56
C PRO A 96 2.13 -10.00 7.02
N SER A 97 1.36 -10.93 6.44
CA SER A 97 1.93 -12.04 5.68
C SER A 97 2.51 -11.56 4.34
N SER A 98 3.24 -12.41 3.63
CA SER A 98 3.68 -12.09 2.27
C SER A 98 2.51 -11.82 1.33
N ALA A 99 1.40 -12.57 1.47
CA ALA A 99 0.20 -12.36 0.66
C ALA A 99 -0.47 -11.00 0.94
N ASP A 100 -0.49 -10.56 2.21
CA ASP A 100 -0.99 -9.22 2.55
C ASP A 100 -0.12 -8.13 1.93
N ARG A 101 1.21 -8.33 1.92
CA ARG A 101 2.13 -7.37 1.30
C ARG A 101 1.96 -7.29 -0.21
N ASP A 102 1.62 -8.40 -0.89
CA ASP A 102 1.26 -8.39 -2.31
C ASP A 102 -0.01 -7.56 -2.55
N LEU A 103 -1.01 -7.73 -1.69
CA LEU A 103 -2.25 -6.95 -1.72
C LEU A 103 -1.97 -5.45 -1.51
N PHE A 104 -1.09 -5.09 -0.57
CA PHE A 104 -0.71 -3.69 -0.35
C PHE A 104 -0.11 -3.04 -1.58
N VAL A 105 0.76 -3.78 -2.28
CA VAL A 105 1.42 -3.30 -3.50
C VAL A 105 0.42 -3.17 -4.64
N ALA A 106 -0.47 -4.16 -4.80
CA ALA A 106 -1.53 -4.11 -5.79
C ALA A 106 -2.44 -2.89 -5.57
N MET A 107 -2.82 -2.61 -4.32
CA MET A 107 -3.60 -1.42 -3.99
C MET A 107 -2.84 -0.12 -4.26
N GLY A 108 -1.55 -0.04 -3.90
CA GLY A 108 -0.73 1.13 -4.23
C GLY A 108 -0.65 1.38 -5.74
N ARG A 109 -0.46 0.33 -6.54
CA ARG A 109 -0.48 0.44 -8.01
C ARG A 109 -1.85 0.91 -8.51
N LYS A 110 -2.93 0.39 -7.94
CA LYS A 110 -4.30 0.81 -8.27
C LYS A 110 -4.53 2.30 -7.97
N LEU A 111 -4.10 2.81 -6.81
CA LEU A 111 -4.20 4.24 -6.50
C LEU A 111 -3.42 5.10 -7.50
N ALA A 112 -2.25 4.66 -7.95
CA ALA A 112 -1.49 5.36 -8.98
C ALA A 112 -2.19 5.31 -10.35
N ASP A 113 -2.77 4.16 -10.71
CA ASP A 113 -3.48 3.97 -11.97
C ASP A 113 -4.79 4.76 -12.03
N ASP A 114 -5.48 4.89 -10.90
CA ASP A 114 -6.71 5.70 -10.77
C ASP A 114 -6.44 7.21 -10.72
N GLN A 115 -5.16 7.63 -10.74
CA GLN A 115 -4.72 9.04 -10.79
C GLN A 115 -5.35 9.91 -9.70
N ILE A 116 -5.26 9.48 -8.44
CA ILE A 116 -5.83 10.23 -7.31
C ILE A 116 -5.04 11.53 -7.09
N SER A 117 -5.73 12.68 -7.12
CA SER A 117 -5.12 14.02 -7.01
C SER A 117 -4.64 14.37 -5.60
N TYR A 118 -3.85 15.43 -5.46
CA TYR A 118 -3.33 15.82 -4.13
C TYR A 118 -4.37 16.47 -3.23
N ASN A 119 -4.31 16.16 -1.93
CA ASN A 119 -4.98 16.90 -0.87
C ASN A 119 -4.00 17.21 0.27
N ALA A 120 -3.91 18.47 0.70
CA ALA A 120 -3.14 18.83 1.88
C ALA A 120 -3.97 18.76 3.18
N ALA A 121 -5.28 18.96 3.06
CA ALA A 121 -6.20 19.10 4.18
C ALA A 121 -6.70 17.74 4.72
N TYR A 122 -6.80 16.71 3.89
CA TYR A 122 -7.28 15.39 4.31
C TYR A 122 -6.34 14.30 3.82
N GLU A 123 -6.12 13.26 4.64
CA GLU A 123 -5.38 12.08 4.20
C GLU A 123 -6.07 11.39 3.02
N VAL A 124 -7.37 11.12 3.13
CA VAL A 124 -8.20 10.55 2.07
C VAL A 124 -9.49 11.34 1.98
N TYR A 125 -9.73 11.98 0.84
CA TYR A 125 -10.94 12.77 0.60
C TYR A 125 -11.87 12.10 -0.39
N TYR A 126 -13.12 11.97 0.02
CA TYR A 126 -14.25 11.43 -0.75
C TYR A 126 -15.53 12.15 -0.35
N ASN A 127 -16.59 12.07 -1.16
CA ASN A 127 -17.87 12.70 -0.86
C ASN A 127 -18.79 11.77 -0.06
N THR A 128 -18.97 12.06 1.24
CA THR A 128 -19.79 11.25 2.16
C THR A 128 -21.25 11.10 1.75
N SER A 129 -21.78 11.97 0.88
CA SER A 129 -23.17 11.91 0.42
C SER A 129 -23.36 11.01 -0.80
N THR A 130 -22.29 10.66 -1.50
CA THR A 130 -22.34 9.89 -2.76
C THR A 130 -21.51 8.61 -2.73
N SER A 131 -20.56 8.49 -1.82
CA SER A 131 -19.76 7.27 -1.64
C SER A 131 -20.58 6.14 -0.98
N GLY A 132 -20.17 4.89 -1.23
CA GLY A 132 -20.79 3.69 -0.65
C GLY A 132 -20.59 3.55 0.87
N SER A 133 -20.74 2.34 1.42
CA SER A 133 -20.39 2.10 2.84
C SER A 133 -18.87 2.09 3.06
N TRP A 134 -18.14 1.70 2.02
CA TRP A 134 -16.68 1.67 1.96
C TRP A 134 -16.24 2.54 0.79
N VAL A 135 -15.14 3.27 0.98
CA VAL A 135 -14.57 4.21 0.02
C VAL A 135 -13.69 3.41 -0.93
N ASN A 136 -14.19 3.03 -2.09
CA ASN A 136 -13.38 2.46 -3.15
C ASN A 136 -12.45 3.51 -3.73
N THR A 137 -11.37 3.08 -4.37
CA THR A 137 -10.36 4.00 -4.92
C THR A 137 -10.92 5.00 -5.93
N ASN A 138 -11.92 4.59 -6.73
CA ASN A 138 -12.59 5.46 -7.70
C ASN A 138 -13.55 6.49 -7.06
N GLU A 139 -13.82 6.37 -5.76
CA GLU A 139 -14.60 7.34 -4.98
C GLU A 139 -13.69 8.37 -4.28
N ILE A 140 -12.38 8.11 -4.23
CA ILE A 140 -11.38 9.03 -3.69
C ILE A 140 -11.15 10.14 -4.71
N THR A 141 -11.44 11.38 -4.32
CA THR A 141 -11.20 12.55 -5.17
C THR A 141 -9.77 13.05 -5.04
N SER A 142 -9.22 13.00 -3.82
CA SER A 142 -7.86 13.44 -3.56
C SER A 142 -7.30 12.84 -2.26
N MET A 143 -5.97 12.74 -2.16
CA MET A 143 -5.30 12.17 -1.00
C MET A 143 -3.92 12.79 -0.75
N ARG A 144 -3.46 12.68 0.50
CA ARG A 144 -2.13 13.13 0.94
C ARG A 144 -1.12 11.99 0.90
N CYS A 145 0.17 12.28 1.08
CA CYS A 145 1.22 11.26 1.01
C CYS A 145 1.12 10.17 2.09
N ASP A 146 0.78 10.55 3.32
CA ASP A 146 0.41 9.65 4.44
C ASP A 146 -0.92 8.93 4.21
N GLY A 147 -1.88 9.57 3.56
CA GLY A 147 -3.14 8.93 3.18
C GLY A 147 -2.98 7.76 2.21
N VAL A 148 -1.94 7.75 1.37
CA VAL A 148 -1.59 6.59 0.55
C VAL A 148 -1.26 5.38 1.43
N VAL A 149 -0.43 5.58 2.47
CA VAL A 149 -0.02 4.49 3.38
C VAL A 149 -1.20 4.00 4.20
N GLU A 150 -1.96 4.93 4.80
CA GLU A 150 -3.09 4.60 5.68
C GLU A 150 -4.17 3.83 4.93
N TYR A 151 -4.62 4.36 3.78
CA TYR A 151 -5.65 3.72 2.99
C TYR A 151 -5.25 2.30 2.56
N ILE A 152 -4.01 2.10 2.12
CA ILE A 152 -3.52 0.79 1.67
C ILE A 152 -3.58 -0.23 2.80
N TYR A 153 -3.12 0.12 4.00
CA TYR A 153 -3.12 -0.81 5.13
C TYR A 153 -4.52 -1.06 5.67
N GLU A 154 -5.32 -0.01 5.82
CA GLU A 154 -6.61 -0.11 6.48
C GLU A 154 -7.67 -0.78 5.60
N TRP A 155 -7.55 -0.67 4.27
CA TRP A 155 -8.38 -1.43 3.34
C TRP A 155 -8.31 -2.95 3.57
N TYR A 156 -7.17 -3.44 4.05
CA TYR A 156 -6.95 -4.85 4.37
C TYR A 156 -6.95 -5.14 5.87
N GLY A 157 -7.51 -4.23 6.68
CA GLY A 157 -7.72 -4.45 8.11
C GLY A 157 -6.50 -4.17 9.00
N TYR A 158 -5.46 -3.51 8.47
CA TYR A 158 -4.28 -3.15 9.24
C TYR A 158 -4.33 -1.69 9.69
N ARG A 159 -4.78 -1.47 10.93
CA ARG A 159 -4.87 -0.13 11.53
C ARG A 159 -3.53 0.60 11.56
N VAL A 160 -3.53 1.86 11.14
CA VAL A 160 -2.39 2.77 11.24
C VAL A 160 -2.61 3.74 12.38
N TYR A 161 -3.63 4.60 12.32
CA TYR A 161 -3.86 5.64 13.32
C TYR A 161 -5.29 5.56 13.90
N GLY A 162 -5.67 6.52 14.75
CA GLY A 162 -7.05 6.71 15.17
C GLY A 162 -7.47 5.91 16.39
N SER A 163 -8.77 5.94 16.69
CA SER A 163 -9.44 5.19 17.79
C SER A 163 -10.26 4.02 17.23
N ASP A 164 -10.82 3.14 18.08
CA ASP A 164 -11.66 2.03 17.58
C ASP A 164 -12.86 2.49 16.73
N THR A 165 -13.32 3.72 16.94
CA THR A 165 -14.41 4.36 16.18
C THR A 165 -13.93 5.05 14.91
N TYR A 166 -12.72 5.61 14.92
CA TYR A 166 -12.19 6.50 13.88
C TYR A 166 -10.78 6.10 13.51
N TRP A 167 -10.52 4.82 13.28
CA TRP A 167 -9.25 4.38 12.73
C TRP A 167 -9.34 4.20 11.23
N ASP A 168 -10.45 3.63 10.75
CA ASP A 168 -10.57 3.10 9.40
C ASP A 168 -10.95 4.18 8.37
N VAL A 169 -9.94 4.69 7.65
CA VAL A 169 -10.14 5.71 6.60
C VAL A 169 -10.91 5.20 5.39
N THR A 170 -11.12 3.88 5.29
CA THR A 170 -11.85 3.26 4.18
C THR A 170 -13.34 3.16 4.43
N LYS A 171 -13.81 3.42 5.65
CA LYS A 171 -15.24 3.54 5.95
C LYS A 171 -15.73 4.95 5.66
N VAL A 172 -16.88 5.05 4.99
CA VAL A 172 -17.50 6.34 4.74
C VAL A 172 -18.01 6.94 6.05
N SER A 173 -17.36 8.01 6.49
CA SER A 173 -17.71 8.74 7.70
C SER A 173 -17.15 10.16 7.64
N PHE A 174 -18.01 11.17 7.81
CA PHE A 174 -17.56 12.56 7.91
C PHE A 174 -16.57 12.72 9.07
N TRP A 175 -16.93 12.20 10.26
CA TRP A 175 -16.10 12.29 11.46
C TRP A 175 -14.84 11.44 11.36
N GLY A 176 -14.91 10.30 10.67
CA GLY A 176 -13.72 9.50 10.35
C GLY A 176 -12.76 10.29 9.47
N ARG A 177 -13.22 10.83 8.35
CA ARG A 177 -12.40 11.67 7.47
C ARG A 177 -11.80 12.89 8.17
N ASP A 178 -12.58 13.57 9.02
CA ASP A 178 -12.14 14.76 9.76
C ASP A 178 -11.09 14.42 10.84
N HIS A 179 -11.20 13.26 11.48
CA HIS A 179 -10.21 12.76 12.45
C HIS A 179 -8.82 12.53 11.82
N HIS A 180 -8.79 12.30 10.50
CA HIS A 180 -7.58 12.08 9.70
C HIS A 180 -7.25 13.30 8.81
N SER A 181 -7.60 14.49 9.28
CA SER A 181 -7.38 15.75 8.57
C SER A 181 -6.26 16.60 9.16
N GLY A 182 -5.71 17.50 8.34
CA GLY A 182 -4.79 18.55 8.75
C GLY A 182 -3.59 17.99 9.52
N THR A 183 -3.34 18.55 10.69
CA THR A 183 -2.25 18.14 11.60
C THR A 183 -2.70 17.14 12.66
N ALA A 184 -3.97 16.69 12.65
CA ALA A 184 -4.45 15.67 13.58
C ALA A 184 -3.65 14.36 13.41
N VAL A 185 -3.24 14.09 12.17
CA VAL A 185 -2.34 13.03 11.78
C VAL A 185 -1.32 13.59 10.78
N THR A 186 -0.08 13.15 10.93
CA THR A 186 1.04 13.52 10.06
C THR A 186 1.86 12.28 9.77
N PRO A 187 2.73 12.28 8.73
CA PRO A 187 3.53 11.11 8.42
C PRO A 187 4.47 10.69 9.56
N GLU A 188 5.01 11.65 10.31
CA GLU A 188 5.81 11.37 11.52
C GLU A 188 4.96 10.74 12.63
N LYS A 189 3.73 11.24 12.83
CA LYS A 189 2.81 10.67 13.80
C LYS A 189 2.41 9.24 13.42
N GLN A 190 2.07 8.97 12.16
CA GLN A 190 1.77 7.61 11.68
C GLN A 190 2.92 6.64 11.97
N ALA A 191 4.17 7.05 11.72
CA ALA A 191 5.33 6.20 11.96
C ALA A 191 5.43 5.72 13.42
N SER A 192 4.96 6.53 14.39
CA SER A 192 4.90 6.14 15.81
C SER A 192 3.85 5.06 16.13
N TYR A 193 2.86 4.86 15.26
CA TYR A 193 1.85 3.81 15.38
C TYR A 193 2.21 2.55 14.58
N LEU A 194 3.25 2.60 13.76
CA LEU A 194 3.77 1.47 13.01
C LEU A 194 4.97 0.84 13.74
N THR A 195 5.42 -0.33 13.26
CA THR A 195 6.63 -0.99 13.74
C THR A 195 7.77 -0.74 12.76
N LYS A 196 8.86 -0.14 13.23
CA LYS A 196 10.08 0.03 12.42
C LYS A 196 10.68 -1.34 12.08
N VAL A 197 11.02 -1.54 10.82
CA VAL A 197 11.69 -2.75 10.31
C VAL A 197 13.21 -2.52 10.36
N PRO A 198 14.00 -3.52 10.77
CA PRO A 198 15.47 -3.43 10.77
C PRO A 198 16.08 -3.14 9.40
#